data_AF-A0A3B3RXZ4-F1
#
_entry.id   AF-A0A3B3RXZ4-F1
#
_cell.length_a   1.000
_cell.length_b   1.000
_cell.length_c   1.000
_cell.angle_alpha   90.00
_cell.angle_beta   90.00
_cell.angle_gamma   90.00
#
_symmetry.space_group_name_H-M   'P 1'
#
loop_
_entity.id
_entity.type
_entity.pdbx_description
1 polymer ?
#
loop_
_entity_poly.entity_id
_entity_poly.type
_entity_poly.pdbx_seq_one_letter_code
_entity_poly.pdbx_strand_id
1 'polypeptide(L)'
;MAYAHSPNRAGVPREVLKWLQSLDLSFTPKNIRRDFSNGYLVAEVFSCYYPYDFQNHSYDNGASLPAKTSNWTQIEKSLQKLGIRLPRDVIEGTIHCKPRAAEILIQEIYVLLTNRRIKSFQDAEADFTDRNYQEMLPMVARATASRAIKSNLRLSEVIAEPSIEKNRQKVTAIIHMHLQRRQAEKVENPGRFNIKPTLGELAVRLPPPSDRAEGSLSGSMLSSFTRSTSSYIKILLFSTG
;
A
#
# COMPACT_ATOMS: atom_id res chain seq x y z
N MET A 1 17.15 -21.65 -6.66
CA MET A 1 16.53 -20.38 -6.19
C MET A 1 15.34 -20.75 -5.33
N ALA A 2 15.42 -20.50 -4.02
CA ALA A 2 14.30 -20.76 -3.11
C ALA A 2 13.33 -19.57 -3.21
N TYR A 3 12.12 -19.80 -3.72
CA TYR A 3 11.07 -18.78 -3.70
C TYR A 3 10.60 -18.61 -2.25
N ALA A 4 10.47 -17.37 -1.80
CA ALA A 4 9.88 -17.05 -0.51
C ALA A 4 8.51 -17.74 -0.42
N HIS A 5 8.27 -18.47 0.66
CA HIS A 5 6.98 -19.11 0.92
C HIS A 5 5.89 -18.04 0.89
N SER A 6 4.79 -18.33 0.19
CA SER A 6 3.61 -17.48 0.22
C SER A 6 3.15 -17.31 1.67
N PRO A 7 2.98 -16.08 2.18
CA PRO A 7 2.30 -15.90 3.46
C PRO A 7 0.86 -16.38 3.26
N ASN A 8 0.59 -17.55 3.84
CA ASN A 8 -0.69 -18.24 3.83
C ASN A 8 -1.72 -17.50 4.71
N ARG A 9 -2.00 -16.23 4.39
CA ARG A 9 -2.94 -15.36 5.12
C ARG A 9 -3.79 -14.50 4.18
N ALA A 10 -4.08 -15.01 2.99
CA ALA A 10 -5.09 -14.41 2.12
C ALA A 10 -6.47 -14.88 2.59
N GLY A 11 -7.06 -14.19 3.57
CA GLY A 11 -8.41 -14.48 4.02
C GLY A 11 -8.73 -14.01 5.43
N VAL A 12 -10.02 -14.10 5.77
CA VAL A 12 -10.53 -13.83 7.11
C VAL A 12 -10.07 -14.95 8.05
N PRO A 13 -9.57 -14.65 9.26
CA PRO A 13 -9.18 -15.67 10.23
C PRO A 13 -10.32 -16.64 10.55
N ARG A 14 -10.01 -17.91 10.78
CA ARG A 14 -11.02 -18.96 11.03
C ARG A 14 -11.95 -18.64 12.18
N GLU A 15 -11.44 -18.02 13.25
CA GLU A 15 -12.25 -17.61 14.40
C GLU A 15 -13.29 -16.55 14.04
N VAL A 16 -12.93 -15.59 13.18
CA VAL A 16 -13.82 -14.55 12.68
C VAL A 16 -14.86 -15.15 11.72
N LEU A 17 -14.47 -16.09 10.86
CA LEU A 17 -15.41 -16.82 10.00
C LEU A 17 -16.44 -17.62 10.81
N LYS A 18 -16.00 -18.31 11.86
CA LYS A 18 -16.90 -19.04 12.76
C LYS A 18 -17.87 -18.11 13.47
N TRP A 19 -17.38 -16.98 13.96
CA TRP A 19 -18.24 -15.96 14.57
C TRP A 19 -19.29 -15.46 13.57
N LEU A 20 -18.87 -15.10 12.36
CA LEU A 20 -19.79 -14.62 11.33
C LEU A 20 -20.86 -15.67 10.97
N GLN A 21 -20.50 -16.96 10.94
CA GLN A 21 -21.42 -18.07 10.71
C GLN A 21 -22.36 -18.35 11.90
N SER A 22 -22.01 -17.92 13.10
CA SER A 22 -22.85 -18.06 14.29
C SER A 22 -23.91 -16.96 14.42
N LEU A 23 -23.81 -15.90 13.61
CA LEU A 23 -24.81 -14.85 13.53
C LEU A 23 -25.96 -15.31 12.63
N ASP A 24 -27.19 -14.99 13.02
CA ASP A 24 -28.40 -15.30 12.25
C ASP A 24 -28.62 -14.25 11.14
N LEU A 25 -27.73 -14.25 10.16
CA LEU A 25 -27.76 -13.34 9.02
C LEU A 25 -28.74 -13.85 7.96
N SER A 26 -29.38 -12.94 7.22
CA SER A 26 -30.31 -13.32 6.14
C SER A 26 -29.69 -14.24 5.09
N PHE A 27 -28.37 -14.13 4.86
CA PHE A 27 -27.61 -15.07 4.05
C PHE A 27 -26.16 -15.19 4.49
N THR A 28 -25.58 -16.38 4.27
CA THR A 28 -24.15 -16.60 4.50
C THR A 28 -23.33 -16.00 3.35
N PRO A 29 -22.37 -15.09 3.64
CA PRO A 29 -21.54 -14.48 2.61
C PRO A 29 -20.61 -15.52 1.96
N LYS A 30 -20.66 -15.61 0.63
CA LYS A 30 -19.81 -16.51 -0.17
C LYS A 30 -18.58 -15.80 -0.70
N ASN A 31 -18.70 -14.52 -0.98
CA ASN A 31 -17.62 -13.65 -1.42
C ASN A 31 -17.59 -12.43 -0.51
N ILE A 32 -16.80 -12.53 0.56
CA ILE A 32 -16.63 -11.49 1.58
C ILE A 32 -16.47 -10.10 0.96
N ARG A 33 -15.59 -9.94 -0.02
CA ARG A 33 -15.31 -8.64 -0.65
C ARG A 33 -16.52 -8.06 -1.36
N ARG A 34 -17.29 -8.87 -2.08
CA ARG A 34 -18.47 -8.40 -2.80
C ARG A 34 -19.64 -8.20 -1.85
N ASP A 35 -19.91 -9.19 -1.02
CA ASP A 35 -21.12 -9.29 -0.22
C ASP A 35 -21.12 -8.23 0.91
N PHE A 36 -19.94 -7.86 1.45
CA PHE A 36 -19.82 -6.75 2.41
C PHE A 36 -19.70 -5.37 1.77
N SER A 37 -19.42 -5.27 0.46
CA SER A 37 -19.20 -3.96 -0.18
C SER A 37 -20.41 -3.04 -0.14
N ASN A 38 -21.62 -3.60 -0.13
CA ASN A 38 -22.85 -2.84 -0.08
C ASN A 38 -23.15 -2.24 1.31
N GLY A 39 -22.65 -2.85 2.39
CA GLY A 39 -22.95 -2.44 3.76
C GLY A 39 -24.20 -3.11 4.35
N TYR A 40 -25.08 -3.73 3.57
CA TYR A 40 -26.26 -4.45 4.09
C TYR A 40 -25.88 -5.52 5.14
N LEU A 41 -24.95 -6.42 4.80
CA LEU A 41 -24.46 -7.41 5.77
C LEU A 41 -23.78 -6.78 6.99
N VAL A 42 -23.14 -5.61 6.83
CA VAL A 42 -22.54 -4.90 7.97
C VAL A 42 -23.65 -4.42 8.90
N ALA A 43 -24.71 -3.83 8.36
CA ALA A 43 -25.87 -3.40 9.14
C ALA A 43 -26.56 -4.59 9.84
N GLU A 44 -26.71 -5.74 9.18
CA GLU A 44 -27.23 -6.95 9.82
C GLU A 44 -26.36 -7.45 10.96
N VAL A 45 -25.03 -7.48 10.76
CA VAL A 45 -24.10 -7.86 11.83
C VAL A 45 -24.26 -6.92 13.03
N PHE A 46 -24.39 -5.60 12.82
CA PHE A 46 -24.61 -4.66 13.91
C PHE A 46 -26.02 -4.78 14.52
N SER A 47 -27.06 -5.12 13.75
CA SER A 47 -28.43 -5.27 14.29
C SER A 47 -28.56 -6.48 15.22
N CYS A 48 -27.69 -7.50 15.08
CA CYS A 48 -27.58 -8.58 16.08
C CYS A 48 -27.16 -8.08 17.49
N TYR A 49 -26.48 -6.94 17.58
CA TYR A 49 -25.96 -6.37 18.84
C TYR A 49 -26.70 -5.09 19.26
N TYR A 50 -27.14 -4.29 18.28
CA TYR A 50 -27.79 -2.98 18.46
C TYR A 50 -29.07 -2.90 17.60
N PRO A 51 -30.10 -3.71 17.90
CA PRO A 51 -31.30 -3.82 17.06
C PRO A 51 -32.11 -2.52 16.96
N TYR A 52 -31.99 -1.62 17.95
CA TYR A 52 -32.69 -0.33 17.94
C TYR A 52 -31.99 0.71 17.05
N ASP A 53 -30.68 0.61 16.89
CA ASP A 53 -29.87 1.55 16.08
C ASP A 53 -29.77 1.13 14.62
N PHE A 54 -29.86 -0.18 14.35
CA PHE A 54 -29.75 -0.76 13.01
C PHE A 54 -31.04 -1.49 12.61
N GLN A 55 -31.89 -0.79 11.85
CA GLN A 55 -33.14 -1.35 11.32
C GLN A 55 -32.90 -1.95 9.93
N ASN A 56 -32.95 -3.28 9.81
CA ASN A 56 -32.61 -4.00 8.57
C ASN A 56 -33.41 -3.56 7.34
N HIS A 57 -34.68 -3.15 7.50
CA HIS A 57 -35.53 -2.70 6.40
C HIS A 57 -35.11 -1.36 5.78
N SER A 58 -34.21 -0.62 6.44
CA SER A 58 -33.73 0.70 5.99
C SER A 58 -32.57 0.64 5.01
N TYR A 59 -32.04 -0.57 4.73
CA TYR A 59 -30.86 -0.77 3.89
C TYR A 59 -31.23 -1.46 2.57
N ASP A 60 -30.69 -0.96 1.47
CA ASP A 60 -30.91 -1.50 0.12
C ASP A 60 -29.89 -2.58 -0.22
N ASN A 61 -30.30 -3.75 -0.71
CA ASN A 61 -29.40 -4.81 -1.16
C ASN A 61 -28.90 -4.63 -2.63
N GLY A 62 -29.13 -3.46 -3.23
CA GLY A 62 -28.70 -3.11 -4.58
C GLY A 62 -27.17 -3.07 -4.76
N ALA A 63 -26.67 -3.50 -5.91
CA ALA A 63 -25.23 -3.54 -6.19
C ALA A 63 -24.64 -2.20 -6.70
N SER A 64 -25.47 -1.18 -6.93
CA SER A 64 -25.07 0.09 -7.53
C SER A 64 -24.25 0.93 -6.55
N LEU A 65 -23.27 1.69 -7.05
CA LEU A 65 -22.44 2.55 -6.19
C LEU A 65 -23.26 3.54 -5.34
N PRO A 66 -24.30 4.23 -5.86
CA PRO A 66 -25.16 5.08 -5.04
C PRO A 66 -25.86 4.34 -3.89
N ALA A 67 -26.34 3.11 -4.12
CA ALA A 67 -26.95 2.30 -3.08
C ALA A 67 -25.94 1.96 -1.98
N LYS A 68 -24.72 1.54 -2.36
CA LYS A 68 -23.62 1.29 -1.41
C LYS A 68 -23.31 2.54 -0.58
N THR A 69 -23.08 3.68 -1.23
CA THR A 69 -22.73 4.94 -0.55
C THR A 69 -23.85 5.39 0.40
N SER A 70 -25.11 5.26 -0.01
CA SER A 70 -26.27 5.56 0.84
C SER A 70 -26.29 4.69 2.10
N ASN A 71 -26.17 3.37 1.95
CA ASN A 71 -26.12 2.43 3.07
C ASN A 71 -24.96 2.75 4.03
N TRP A 72 -23.76 2.96 3.50
CA TRP A 72 -22.59 3.28 4.31
C TRP A 72 -22.73 4.62 5.06
N THR A 73 -23.34 5.63 4.43
CA THR A 73 -23.65 6.90 5.11
C THR A 73 -24.61 6.69 6.29
N GLN A 74 -25.60 5.80 6.15
CA GLN A 74 -26.52 5.46 7.24
C GLN A 74 -25.84 4.67 8.36
N ILE A 75 -24.96 3.72 8.01
CA ILE A 75 -24.16 2.96 8.96
C ILE A 75 -23.25 3.89 9.76
N GLU A 76 -22.48 4.77 9.10
CA GLU A 76 -21.59 5.72 9.78
C GLU A 76 -22.34 6.60 10.77
N LYS A 77 -23.53 7.11 10.39
CA LYS A 77 -24.37 7.90 11.30
C LYS A 77 -24.81 7.11 12.52
N SER A 78 -25.15 5.83 12.36
CA SER A 78 -25.60 4.96 13.46
C SER A 78 -24.44 4.60 14.38
N LEU A 79 -23.28 4.27 13.81
CA LEU A 79 -22.04 4.05 14.57
C LEU A 79 -21.62 5.30 15.36
N GLN A 80 -21.74 6.48 14.77
CA GLN A 80 -21.42 7.74 15.45
C GLN A 80 -22.30 7.97 16.69
N LYS A 81 -23.60 7.64 16.64
CA LYS A 81 -24.50 7.71 17.80
C LYS A 81 -24.07 6.77 18.92
N LEU A 82 -23.55 5.61 18.56
CA LEU A 82 -23.01 4.61 19.49
C LEU A 82 -21.58 4.93 19.98
N GLY A 83 -20.95 6.00 19.47
CA GLY A 83 -19.56 6.32 19.77
C GLY A 83 -18.52 5.37 19.14
N ILE A 84 -18.94 4.53 18.19
CA ILE A 84 -18.08 3.56 17.50
C ILE A 84 -17.47 4.23 16.28
N ARG A 85 -16.17 3.98 16.05
CA ARG A 85 -15.45 4.51 14.88
C ARG A 85 -14.74 3.37 14.16
N LEU A 86 -14.96 3.29 12.84
CA LEU A 86 -14.24 2.40 11.94
C LEU A 86 -13.29 3.23 11.07
N PRO A 87 -12.13 2.69 10.64
CA PRO A 87 -11.21 3.41 9.77
C PRO A 87 -11.85 3.76 8.43
N ARG A 88 -11.84 5.05 8.06
CA ARG A 88 -12.46 5.57 6.84
C ARG A 88 -11.90 4.89 5.58
N ASP A 89 -10.59 4.69 5.52
CA ASP A 89 -9.94 4.09 4.35
C ASP A 89 -10.35 2.62 4.16
N VAL A 90 -10.63 1.90 5.25
CA VAL A 90 -11.14 0.52 5.21
C VAL A 90 -12.58 0.48 4.72
N ILE A 91 -13.43 1.42 5.15
CA ILE A 91 -14.80 1.56 4.64
C ILE A 91 -14.77 1.85 3.14
N GLU A 92 -14.01 2.87 2.73
CA GLU A 92 -13.91 3.29 1.33
C GLU A 92 -13.36 2.17 0.45
N GLY A 93 -12.31 1.49 0.92
CA GLY A 93 -11.78 0.30 0.27
C GLY A 93 -12.81 -0.81 0.14
N THR A 94 -13.68 -0.99 1.14
CA THR A 94 -14.74 -2.00 1.13
C THR A 94 -15.84 -1.67 0.12
N ILE A 95 -16.32 -0.42 0.08
CA ILE A 95 -17.31 0.07 -0.91
C ILE A 95 -16.86 -0.26 -2.33
N HIS A 96 -15.58 -0.04 -2.61
CA HIS A 96 -14.96 -0.24 -3.91
C HIS A 96 -14.41 -1.65 -4.16
N CYS A 97 -14.67 -2.60 -3.26
CA CYS A 97 -14.17 -3.96 -3.35
C CYS A 97 -12.64 -4.01 -3.55
N LYS A 98 -11.87 -3.16 -2.87
CA LYS A 98 -10.41 -3.27 -2.81
C LYS A 98 -10.00 -4.63 -2.23
N PRO A 99 -8.87 -5.20 -2.64
CA PRO A 99 -8.31 -6.37 -1.98
C PRO A 99 -8.09 -6.07 -0.48
N ARG A 100 -8.33 -7.05 0.38
CA ARG A 100 -8.11 -6.99 1.84
C ARG A 100 -9.01 -6.04 2.65
N ALA A 101 -9.68 -5.07 2.02
CA ALA A 101 -10.47 -4.07 2.74
C ALA A 101 -11.63 -4.69 3.54
N ALA A 102 -12.47 -5.50 2.90
CA ALA A 102 -13.59 -6.15 3.58
C ALA A 102 -13.10 -7.13 4.66
N GLU A 103 -11.98 -7.82 4.42
CA GLU A 103 -11.39 -8.74 5.37
C GLU A 103 -10.85 -8.02 6.61
N ILE A 104 -10.24 -6.84 6.45
CA ILE A 104 -9.80 -5.99 7.56
C ILE A 104 -11.02 -5.44 8.30
N LEU A 105 -12.03 -4.95 7.57
CA LEU A 105 -13.27 -4.43 8.14
C LEU A 105 -13.95 -5.45 9.07
N ILE A 106 -14.12 -6.70 8.62
CA ILE A 106 -14.80 -7.72 9.42
C ILE A 106 -14.00 -8.09 10.65
N GLN A 107 -12.66 -8.08 10.55
CA GLN A 107 -11.79 -8.28 11.71
C GLN A 107 -11.95 -7.14 12.72
N GLU A 108 -12.00 -5.89 12.27
CA GLU A 108 -12.27 -4.73 13.13
C GLU A 108 -13.62 -4.84 13.82
N ILE A 109 -14.68 -5.16 13.06
CA ILE A 109 -16.03 -5.33 13.62
C ILE A 109 -16.05 -6.48 14.65
N TYR A 110 -15.38 -7.60 14.36
CA TYR A 110 -15.26 -8.71 15.30
C TYR A 110 -14.60 -8.29 16.62
N VAL A 111 -13.47 -7.60 16.54
CA VAL A 111 -12.74 -7.11 17.73
C VAL A 111 -13.62 -6.14 18.51
N LEU A 112 -14.28 -5.21 17.82
CA LEU A 112 -15.17 -4.21 18.41
C LEU A 112 -16.36 -4.84 19.14
N LEU A 113 -17.03 -5.81 18.53
CA LEU A 113 -18.28 -6.38 19.06
C LEU A 113 -18.04 -7.49 20.09
N THR A 114 -16.92 -8.20 20.00
CA THR A 114 -16.63 -9.35 20.89
C THR A 114 -15.57 -9.06 21.95
N ASN A 115 -14.85 -7.93 21.81
CA ASN A 115 -13.70 -7.56 22.63
C ASN A 115 -12.59 -8.65 22.68
N ARG A 116 -12.52 -9.50 21.64
CA ARG A 116 -11.51 -10.56 21.52
C ARG A 116 -10.36 -10.08 20.64
N ARG A 117 -9.13 -10.42 21.02
CA ARG A 117 -7.93 -10.08 20.23
C ARG A 117 -7.66 -11.13 19.17
N ILE A 118 -7.42 -10.67 17.94
CA ILE A 118 -6.95 -11.50 16.84
C ILE A 118 -5.42 -11.41 16.79
N LYS A 119 -4.72 -12.55 16.82
CA LYS A 119 -3.24 -12.61 16.77
C LYS A 119 -2.64 -12.07 15.47
N SER A 120 -3.44 -11.82 14.43
CA SER A 120 -3.01 -11.27 13.14
C SER A 120 -3.05 -9.74 13.07
N PHE A 121 -3.48 -9.07 14.15
CA PHE A 121 -3.76 -7.64 14.14
C PHE A 121 -2.55 -6.81 14.56
N GLN A 122 -1.42 -6.89 13.85
CA GLN A 122 -0.25 -6.06 14.13
C GLN A 122 0.51 -5.66 12.85
N ASP A 123 0.62 -4.33 12.66
CA ASP A 123 1.79 -3.58 12.16
C ASP A 123 1.97 -3.23 10.67
N ALA A 124 1.01 -3.48 9.80
CA ALA A 124 1.07 -2.92 8.44
C ALA A 124 -0.09 -1.96 8.21
N GLU A 125 0.21 -0.69 7.91
CA GLU A 125 -0.76 0.22 7.30
C GLU A 125 -1.53 -0.53 6.20
N ALA A 126 -2.85 -0.35 6.17
CA ALA A 126 -3.73 -1.04 5.23
C ALA A 126 -3.42 -0.57 3.80
N ASP A 127 -2.42 -1.19 3.19
CA ASP A 127 -2.04 -0.96 1.81
C ASP A 127 -3.06 -1.68 0.91
N PHE A 128 -4.01 -0.91 0.36
CA PHE A 128 -5.02 -1.40 -0.59
C PHE A 128 -4.48 -1.53 -2.01
N THR A 129 -3.16 -1.40 -2.20
CA THR A 129 -2.47 -1.65 -3.46
C THR A 129 -2.03 -3.11 -3.57
N ASP A 130 -1.63 -3.52 -4.77
CA ASP A 130 -1.03 -4.83 -5.01
C ASP A 130 0.47 -4.88 -4.69
N ARG A 131 1.06 -3.84 -4.09
CA ARG A 131 2.52 -3.71 -3.89
C ARG A 131 3.16 -4.93 -3.25
N ASN A 132 2.70 -5.33 -2.07
CA ASN A 132 3.26 -6.47 -1.33
C ASN A 132 3.18 -7.77 -2.15
N TYR A 133 2.06 -7.95 -2.87
CA TYR A 133 1.90 -9.11 -3.74
C TYR A 133 2.92 -9.10 -4.88
N GLN A 134 3.13 -7.95 -5.52
CA GLN A 134 4.09 -7.81 -6.62
C GLN A 134 5.55 -7.98 -6.18
N GLU A 135 5.90 -7.57 -4.97
CA GLU A 135 7.25 -7.73 -4.42
C GLU A 135 7.61 -9.20 -4.21
N MET A 136 6.65 -10.02 -3.78
CA MET A 136 6.83 -11.47 -3.59
C MET A 136 6.91 -12.24 -4.92
N LEU A 137 6.43 -11.66 -6.03
CA LEU A 137 6.44 -12.33 -7.32
C LEU A 137 7.84 -12.32 -7.96
N PRO A 138 8.23 -13.42 -8.63
CA PRO A 138 9.41 -13.39 -9.48
C PRO A 138 9.21 -12.40 -10.63
N MET A 139 10.32 -11.83 -11.11
CA MET A 139 10.32 -10.74 -12.10
C MET A 139 9.47 -11.03 -13.35
N VAL A 140 9.45 -12.28 -13.84
CA VAL A 140 8.68 -12.67 -15.03
C VAL A 140 7.16 -12.69 -14.80
N ALA A 141 6.71 -12.83 -13.55
CA ALA A 141 5.29 -12.92 -13.17
C ALA A 141 4.70 -11.59 -12.69
N ARG A 142 5.52 -10.54 -12.54
CA ARG A 142 5.07 -9.22 -12.09
C ARG A 142 4.12 -8.57 -13.10
N ALA A 143 3.22 -7.74 -12.61
CA ALA A 143 2.21 -7.07 -13.43
C ALA A 143 2.82 -6.15 -14.50
N THR A 144 2.19 -6.13 -15.67
CA THR A 144 2.37 -5.07 -16.68
C THR A 144 1.72 -3.76 -16.22
N ALA A 145 2.06 -2.64 -16.86
CA ALA A 145 1.48 -1.33 -16.54
C ALA A 145 -0.07 -1.35 -16.55
N SER A 146 -0.68 -1.93 -17.59
CA SER A 146 -2.14 -2.04 -17.68
C SER A 146 -2.73 -2.91 -16.56
N ARG A 147 -2.02 -3.96 -16.14
CA ARG A 147 -2.45 -4.82 -15.04
C ARG A 147 -2.33 -4.10 -13.69
N ALA A 148 -1.26 -3.31 -13.50
CA ALA A 148 -1.06 -2.48 -12.31
C ALA A 148 -2.18 -1.43 -12.15
N ILE A 149 -2.61 -0.79 -13.23
CA ILE A 149 -3.77 0.13 -13.17
C ILE A 149 -5.03 -0.64 -12.75
N LYS A 150 -5.32 -1.78 -13.38
CA LYS A 150 -6.53 -2.57 -13.11
C LYS A 150 -6.57 -3.17 -11.69
N SER A 151 -5.42 -3.50 -11.10
CA SER A 151 -5.35 -4.03 -9.73
C SER A 151 -5.45 -2.95 -8.67
N ASN A 152 -4.94 -1.74 -8.95
CA ASN A 152 -4.84 -0.65 -7.98
C ASN A 152 -5.95 0.41 -8.07
N LEU A 153 -6.65 0.54 -9.20
CA LEU A 153 -7.73 1.50 -9.40
C LEU A 153 -9.00 0.79 -9.91
N ARG A 154 -10.07 0.85 -9.11
CA ARG A 154 -11.37 0.27 -9.43
C ARG A 154 -12.20 1.26 -10.24
N LEU A 155 -13.00 0.74 -11.16
CA LEU A 155 -13.92 1.56 -11.95
C LEU A 155 -14.86 2.37 -11.06
N SER A 156 -15.32 1.79 -9.95
CA SER A 156 -16.18 2.48 -8.98
C SER A 156 -15.50 3.69 -8.33
N GLU A 157 -14.18 3.68 -8.13
CA GLU A 157 -13.44 4.84 -7.60
C GLU A 157 -13.38 5.98 -8.62
N VAL A 158 -13.24 5.62 -9.91
CA VAL A 158 -13.24 6.59 -11.01
C VAL A 158 -14.61 7.22 -11.17
N ILE A 159 -15.69 6.44 -10.99
CA ILE A 159 -17.07 6.95 -11.03
C ILE A 159 -17.36 7.81 -9.79
N ALA A 160 -16.84 7.43 -8.61
CA ALA A 160 -17.03 8.18 -7.36
C ALA A 160 -16.34 9.55 -7.37
N GLU A 161 -15.18 9.65 -8.03
CA GLU A 161 -14.44 10.90 -8.15
C GLU A 161 -14.83 11.63 -9.45
N PRO A 162 -15.60 12.74 -9.40
CA PRO A 162 -16.04 13.45 -10.59
C PRO A 162 -14.91 14.23 -11.28
N SER A 163 -13.82 14.53 -10.58
CA SER A 163 -12.70 15.26 -11.16
C SER A 163 -11.85 14.37 -12.07
N ILE A 164 -11.92 14.64 -13.38
CA ILE A 164 -11.08 13.99 -14.39
C ILE A 164 -9.59 14.17 -14.05
N GLU A 165 -9.20 15.34 -13.55
CA GLU A 165 -7.79 15.63 -13.23
C GLU A 165 -7.28 14.77 -12.07
N LYS A 166 -8.06 14.62 -11.00
CA LYS A 166 -7.66 13.73 -9.89
C LYS A 166 -7.59 12.27 -10.34
N ASN A 167 -8.52 11.83 -11.19
CA ASN A 167 -8.47 10.47 -11.76
C ASN A 167 -7.22 10.29 -12.64
N ARG A 168 -6.84 11.29 -13.43
CA ARG A 168 -5.58 11.30 -14.20
C ARG A 168 -4.37 11.22 -13.28
N GLN A 169 -4.34 12.00 -12.21
CA GLN A 169 -3.25 11.96 -11.21
C GLN A 169 -3.12 10.58 -10.55
N LYS A 170 -4.23 9.93 -10.17
CA LYS A 170 -4.23 8.56 -9.62
C LYS A 170 -3.60 7.57 -10.60
N VAL A 171 -3.98 7.64 -11.89
CA VAL A 171 -3.42 6.76 -12.93
C VAL A 171 -1.93 7.04 -13.14
N THR A 172 -1.53 8.30 -13.23
CA THR A 172 -0.12 8.69 -13.39
C THR A 172 0.74 8.22 -12.22
N ALA A 173 0.24 8.31 -10.98
CA ALA A 173 0.94 7.81 -9.80
C ALA A 173 1.19 6.29 -9.89
N ILE A 174 0.18 5.51 -10.30
CA ILE A 174 0.33 4.05 -10.48
C ILE A 174 1.37 3.73 -11.57
N ILE A 175 1.34 4.45 -12.69
CA ILE A 175 2.32 4.29 -13.77
C ILE A 175 3.73 4.60 -13.27
N HIS A 176 3.90 5.72 -12.57
CA HIS A 176 5.20 6.14 -12.05
C HIS A 176 5.79 5.10 -11.08
N MET A 177 4.98 4.61 -10.12
CA MET A 177 5.37 3.52 -9.23
C MET A 177 5.78 2.25 -10.00
N HIS A 178 5.03 1.88 -11.03
CA HIS A 178 5.35 0.73 -11.87
C HIS A 178 6.69 0.91 -12.60
N LEU A 179 6.94 2.08 -13.18
CA LEU A 179 8.19 2.39 -13.87
C LEU A 179 9.40 2.38 -12.93
N GLN A 180 9.26 2.95 -11.73
CA GLN A 180 10.30 2.92 -10.71
C GLN A 180 10.68 1.50 -10.33
N ARG A 181 9.69 0.61 -10.12
CA ARG A 181 9.95 -0.81 -9.85
C ARG A 181 10.72 -1.48 -10.99
N ARG A 182 10.32 -1.23 -12.25
CA ARG A 182 11.02 -1.77 -13.43
C ARG A 182 12.44 -1.25 -13.55
N GLN A 183 12.70 -0.02 -13.11
CA GLN A 183 14.04 0.54 -13.07
C GLN A 183 14.89 -0.09 -11.95
N ALA A 184 14.32 -0.31 -10.77
CA ALA A 184 15.00 -1.01 -9.68
C ALA A 184 15.39 -2.45 -10.09
N GLU A 185 14.47 -3.18 -10.74
CA GLU A 185 14.74 -4.54 -11.26
C GLU A 185 15.93 -4.58 -12.23
N LYS A 186 16.06 -3.55 -13.07
CA LYS A 186 17.17 -3.39 -14.01
C LYS A 186 18.50 -3.21 -13.27
N VAL A 187 18.52 -2.33 -12.27
CA VAL A 187 19.71 -2.05 -11.45
C VAL A 187 20.12 -3.27 -10.62
N GLU A 188 19.17 -4.02 -10.07
CA GLU A 188 19.44 -5.23 -9.27
C GLU A 188 19.95 -6.40 -10.12
N ASN A 189 19.63 -6.44 -11.42
CA ASN A 189 19.94 -7.59 -12.29
C ASN A 189 20.58 -7.14 -13.61
N PRO A 190 21.74 -6.46 -13.60
CA PRO A 190 22.31 -5.83 -14.79
C PRO A 190 22.63 -6.82 -15.90
N GLY A 191 23.09 -8.04 -15.55
CA GLY A 191 23.38 -9.11 -16.50
C GLY A 191 22.15 -9.62 -17.27
N ARG A 192 20.95 -9.59 -16.67
CA ARG A 192 19.71 -9.99 -17.34
C ARG A 192 19.26 -8.97 -18.38
N PHE A 193 19.58 -7.70 -18.17
CA PHE A 193 19.13 -6.58 -18.99
C PHE A 193 20.22 -6.05 -19.93
N ASN A 194 21.36 -6.73 -20.04
CA ASN A 194 22.51 -6.30 -20.84
C ASN A 194 22.94 -4.86 -20.54
N ILE A 195 22.83 -4.43 -19.27
CA ILE A 195 23.23 -3.10 -18.85
C ILE A 195 24.75 -3.07 -18.77
N LYS A 196 25.37 -2.25 -19.61
CA LYS A 196 26.81 -2.06 -19.59
C LYS A 196 27.20 -1.20 -18.39
N PRO A 197 28.26 -1.56 -17.64
CA PRO A 197 28.74 -0.75 -16.52
C PRO A 197 29.18 0.63 -17.02
N THR A 198 29.00 1.65 -16.19
CA THR A 198 29.41 3.02 -16.54
C THR A 198 30.94 3.16 -16.48
N LEU A 199 31.51 4.16 -17.17
CA LEU A 199 32.95 4.44 -17.10
C LEU A 199 33.44 4.67 -15.66
N GLY A 200 32.59 5.27 -14.81
CA GLY A 200 32.89 5.48 -13.39
C GLY A 200 32.86 4.21 -12.55
N GLU A 201 32.07 3.20 -12.94
CA GLU A 201 32.05 1.87 -12.30
C GLU A 201 33.25 1.02 -12.73
N LEU A 202 33.73 1.22 -13.97
CA LEU A 202 34.93 0.57 -14.49
C LEU A 202 36.23 1.23 -13.98
N ALA A 203 36.17 2.49 -13.55
CA ALA A 203 37.33 3.22 -13.05
C ALA A 203 37.75 2.73 -11.65
N VAL A 204 38.95 2.15 -11.55
CA VAL A 204 39.55 1.78 -10.25
C VAL A 204 39.83 3.05 -9.46
N ARG A 205 39.12 3.26 -8.35
CA ARG A 205 39.44 4.32 -7.40
C ARG A 205 40.60 3.86 -6.52
N LEU A 206 41.81 4.27 -6.90
CA LEU A 206 42.98 4.10 -6.05
C LEU A 206 42.83 5.03 -4.82
N PRO A 207 42.99 4.51 -3.59
CA PRO A 207 43.07 5.39 -2.42
C PRO A 207 44.26 6.34 -2.57
N PRO A 208 44.19 7.56 -2.00
CA PRO A 208 45.33 8.46 -2.01
C PRO A 208 46.53 7.74 -1.42
N PRO A 209 47.73 7.87 -2.03
CA PRO A 209 48.93 7.21 -1.54
C PRO A 209 49.12 7.58 -0.06
N SER A 210 49.18 6.57 0.80
CA SER A 210 49.46 6.77 2.21
C SER A 210 50.90 7.26 2.33
N ASP A 211 51.09 8.51 2.72
CA ASP A 211 52.40 9.03 3.11
C ASP A 211 52.88 8.27 4.36
N ARG A 212 53.54 7.12 4.14
CA ARG A 212 54.43 6.54 5.13
C ARG A 212 55.78 7.18 4.95
N ALA A 213 56.03 8.19 5.79
CA ALA A 213 57.36 8.69 6.04
C ALA A 213 58.21 7.60 6.67
N GLU A 214 59.27 7.17 5.97
CA GLU A 214 60.56 6.81 6.57
C GLU A 214 61.66 7.34 5.65
N GLY A 215 62.55 8.15 6.22
CA GLY A 215 63.51 8.96 5.47
C GLY A 215 64.86 8.27 5.22
N SER A 216 65.60 8.81 4.24
CA SER A 216 66.98 9.29 4.42
C SER A 216 67.53 9.89 3.11
N LEU A 217 67.64 11.23 3.11
CA LEU A 217 68.65 12.11 2.49
C LEU A 217 69.23 11.83 1.08
N SER A 218 68.99 12.77 0.13
CA SER A 218 69.99 13.80 -0.27
C SER A 218 69.60 14.50 -1.59
N GLY A 219 69.65 15.84 -1.61
CA GLY A 219 69.96 16.61 -2.82
C GLY A 219 68.82 17.41 -3.49
N SER A 220 68.71 18.70 -3.13
CA SER A 220 68.32 19.88 -3.94
C SER A 220 67.06 19.81 -4.85
N MET A 221 66.12 20.75 -4.89
CA MET A 221 66.20 22.21 -4.78
C MET A 221 64.86 22.79 -4.29
N LEU A 222 64.96 23.91 -3.58
CA LEU A 222 63.85 24.77 -3.21
C LEU A 222 63.31 25.52 -4.44
N SER A 223 62.02 25.39 -4.73
CA SER A 223 61.25 26.52 -5.25
C SER A 223 59.81 26.44 -4.72
N SER A 224 59.61 27.18 -3.65
CA SER A 224 58.33 27.56 -3.07
C SER A 224 57.38 28.17 -4.10
N PHE A 225 56.18 27.61 -4.23
CA PHE A 225 55.00 28.40 -4.54
C PHE A 225 53.90 28.06 -3.55
N THR A 226 53.82 28.90 -2.51
CA THR A 226 52.73 28.93 -1.54
C THR A 226 51.53 29.65 -2.15
N ARG A 227 50.35 29.03 -2.10
CA ARG A 227 49.06 29.66 -1.70
C ARG A 227 47.99 28.57 -1.70
N SER A 228 47.55 28.13 -0.52
CA SER A 228 46.58 28.80 0.35
C SER A 228 45.22 28.10 0.19
N THR A 229 44.99 27.14 1.08
CA THR A 229 43.70 26.53 1.36
C THR A 229 42.73 27.55 1.95
N SER A 230 41.58 27.74 1.31
CA SER A 230 40.31 28.21 1.90
C SER A 230 39.28 28.14 0.75
N SER A 231 38.11 27.52 0.84
CA SER A 231 37.07 27.73 1.84
C SER A 231 35.95 26.69 1.66
N TYR A 232 35.41 26.26 2.80
CA TYR A 232 33.98 26.16 3.13
C TYR A 232 32.92 25.89 2.05
N ILE A 233 32.18 24.83 2.34
CA ILE A 233 30.75 24.59 2.08
C ILE A 233 29.91 25.88 2.12
N LYS A 234 29.14 26.15 1.06
CA LYS A 234 27.81 26.78 1.17
C LYS A 234 26.92 26.44 -0.04
N ILE A 235 25.76 25.91 0.32
CA ILE A 235 24.53 25.63 -0.45
C ILE A 235 23.96 26.92 -1.06
N LEU A 236 23.25 26.82 -2.20
CA LEU A 236 21.96 27.50 -2.54
C LEU A 236 21.60 27.12 -4.01
N LEU A 237 20.51 26.35 -4.23
CA LEU A 237 19.19 26.86 -4.60
C LEU A 237 19.24 27.92 -5.72
N PHE A 238 18.96 27.49 -6.95
CA PHE A 238 18.47 28.39 -7.99
C PHE A 238 16.98 28.15 -8.19
N SER A 239 16.22 29.16 -7.78
CA SER A 239 14.85 29.44 -8.16
C SER A 239 14.88 30.69 -9.05
N THR A 240 13.87 30.79 -9.91
CA THR A 240 13.32 31.96 -10.62
C THR A 240 13.83 32.29 -12.02
N GLY A 241 12.84 32.61 -12.85
CA GLY A 241 12.85 32.84 -14.29
C GLY A 241 11.48 32.44 -14.83
#